data_AF-H1HPT6-F1
#
_entry.id   AF-H1HPT6-F1
#
_cell.length_a   1.000
_cell.length_b   1.000
_cell.length_c   1.000
_cell.angle_alpha   90.00
_cell.angle_beta   90.00
_cell.angle_gamma   90.00
#
_symmetry.space_group_name_H-M   'P 1'
#
loop_
_entity.id
_entity.type
_entity.pdbx_description
1 polymer ?
#
loop_
_entity_poly.entity_id
_entity_poly.type
_entity_poly.pdbx_seq_one_letter_code
_entity_poly.pdbx_strand_id
1 'polypeptide(L)' 'MNHILREDLELICSSTIVDWSRFNHKKILITGANGMLPAYMVFTLLYLNEKYNFDVKVIAVVRKYQ' A
#
# COMPACT_ATOMS: atom_id res chain seq x y z
N MET A 1 -13.41 -3.55 -0.29
CA MET A 1 -12.31 -4.09 -1.12
C MET A 1 -12.83 -5.34 -1.84
N ASN A 2 -12.65 -5.47 -3.15
CA ASN A 2 -13.05 -6.70 -3.87
C ASN A 2 -12.19 -7.89 -3.36
N HIS A 3 -12.73 -9.11 -3.36
CA HIS A 3 -12.06 -10.32 -2.87
C HIS A 3 -10.71 -10.55 -3.54
N ILE A 4 -10.63 -10.40 -4.87
CA ILE A 4 -9.38 -10.52 -5.64
C ILE A 4 -8.30 -9.58 -5.09
N LEU A 5 -8.63 -8.31 -4.86
CA LEU A 5 -7.66 -7.34 -4.33
C LEU A 5 -7.24 -7.72 -2.90
N ARG A 6 -8.13 -8.24 -2.06
CA ARG A 6 -7.76 -8.69 -0.70
C ARG A 6 -6.81 -9.88 -0.76
N GLU A 7 -7.09 -10.88 -1.59
CA GLU A 7 -6.24 -12.05 -1.77
C GLU A 7 -4.84 -11.67 -2.26
N ASP A 8 -4.76 -10.75 -3.23
CA ASP A 8 -3.48 -10.21 -3.69
C ASP A 8 -2.69 -9.54 -2.57
N LEU A 9 -3.35 -8.71 -1.74
CA LEU A 9 -2.70 -8.00 -0.63
C LEU A 9 -2.23 -8.95 0.47
N GLU A 10 -2.98 -9.99 0.77
CA GLU A 10 -2.57 -11.07 1.68
C GLU A 10 -1.34 -11.79 1.15
N LEU A 11 -1.34 -12.15 -0.15
CA LEU A 11 -0.19 -12.76 -0.81
C LEU A 11 1.04 -11.84 -0.76
N ILE A 12 0.89 -10.57 -1.11
CA ILE A 12 1.97 -9.58 -1.08
C ILE A 12 2.55 -9.46 0.33
N CYS A 13 1.69 -9.25 1.35
CA CYS A 13 2.15 -9.05 2.73
C CYS A 13 2.74 -10.31 3.36
N SER A 14 2.42 -11.50 2.84
CA SER A 14 3.03 -12.76 3.29
C SER A 14 4.47 -12.95 2.79
N SER A 15 4.92 -12.15 1.83
CA SER A 15 6.27 -12.25 1.27
C SER A 15 7.35 -11.95 2.31
N THR A 16 8.35 -12.84 2.38
CA THR A 16 9.55 -12.70 3.23
C THR A 16 10.69 -11.94 2.54
N ILE A 17 10.55 -11.61 1.25
CA ILE A 17 11.55 -10.86 0.48
C ILE A 17 11.61 -9.39 0.96
N VAL A 18 10.48 -8.86 1.45
CA VAL A 18 10.34 -7.48 1.90
C VAL A 18 10.33 -7.44 3.42
N ASP A 19 11.25 -6.68 4.00
CA ASP A 19 11.18 -6.32 5.42
C ASP A 19 10.11 -5.23 5.62
N TRP A 20 8.89 -5.67 5.95
CA TRP A 20 7.75 -4.79 6.15
C TRP A 20 7.94 -3.82 7.32
N SER A 21 8.70 -4.21 8.36
CA SER A 21 8.90 -3.38 9.56
C SER A 21 9.47 -1.99 9.25
N ARG A 22 10.22 -1.87 8.15
CA ARG A 22 10.80 -0.61 7.65
C ARG A 22 9.77 0.47 7.33
N PHE A 23 8.53 0.07 7.05
CA PHE A 23 7.45 0.98 6.71
C PHE A 23 6.67 1.47 7.94
N ASN A 24 6.77 0.79 9.09
CA ASN A 24 6.04 1.21 10.28
C ASN A 24 6.46 2.62 10.74
N HIS A 25 5.50 3.45 11.16
CA HIS A 25 5.66 4.86 11.50
C HIS A 25 6.24 5.76 10.39
N LYS A 26 6.24 5.31 9.13
CA LYS A 26 6.73 6.12 8.00
C LYS A 26 5.63 6.94 7.36
N LYS A 27 6.02 8.11 6.84
CA LYS A 27 5.24 8.90 5.88
C LYS A 27 5.81 8.69 4.49
N ILE A 28 5.01 8.23 3.54
CA ILE A 28 5.46 7.77 2.22
C ILE A 28 4.69 8.55 1.15
N LEU A 29 5.44 9.21 0.26
CA LEU A 29 4.89 9.87 -0.92
C LEU A 29 4.85 8.89 -2.09
N ILE A 30 3.67 8.66 -2.66
CA ILE A 30 3.47 7.87 -3.87
C ILE A 30 2.93 8.78 -4.96
N THR A 31 3.73 9.02 -6.00
CA THR A 31 3.32 9.78 -7.18
C THR A 31 2.69 8.88 -8.23
N GLY A 32 1.75 9.40 -9.01
CA GLY A 32 1.06 8.61 -10.03
C GLY A 32 0.13 7.55 -9.43
N ALA A 33 -0.44 7.80 -8.24
CA ALA A 33 -1.24 6.83 -7.48
C ALA A 33 -2.52 6.33 -8.18
N ASN A 34 -2.85 6.85 -9.37
CA ASN A 34 -3.93 6.37 -10.23
C ASN A 34 -3.49 5.27 -11.21
N GLY A 35 -2.18 4.96 -11.28
CA GLY A 35 -1.66 3.84 -12.06
C GLY A 35 -1.82 2.52 -11.31
N MET A 36 -1.84 1.39 -12.05
CA MET A 36 -2.02 0.05 -11.47
C MET A 36 -1.02 -0.26 -10.35
N LEU A 37 0.28 -0.19 -10.63
CA LEU A 37 1.31 -0.52 -9.63
C LEU A 37 1.33 0.47 -8.44
N PRO A 38 1.33 1.80 -8.63
CA PRO A 38 1.24 2.75 -7.51
C PRO A 38 -0.01 2.57 -6.66
N ALA A 39 -1.17 2.23 -7.25
CA ALA A 39 -2.38 1.95 -6.50
C ALA A 39 -2.21 0.70 -5.60
N TYR A 40 -1.61 -0.37 -6.12
CA TYR A 40 -1.27 -1.55 -5.30
C TYR A 40 -0.30 -1.23 -4.17
N MET A 41 0.69 -0.35 -4.39
CA MET A 41 1.58 0.12 -3.31
C MET A 41 0.79 0.85 -2.21
N VAL A 42 -0.12 1.75 -2.59
CA VAL A 42 -1.00 2.45 -1.64
C VAL A 42 -1.84 1.44 -0.85
N PHE A 43 -2.52 0.51 -1.54
CA PHE A 43 -3.37 -0.48 -0.89
C PHE A 43 -2.59 -1.40 0.04
N THR A 44 -1.40 -1.85 -0.36
CA THR A 44 -0.51 -2.68 0.47
C THR A 44 -0.13 -1.96 1.76
N LEU A 45 0.33 -0.70 1.65
CA LEU A 45 0.73 0.08 2.83
C LEU A 45 -0.43 0.35 3.78
N LEU A 46 -1.64 0.59 3.25
CA LEU A 46 -2.84 0.76 4.08
C LEU A 46 -3.31 -0.57 4.69
N TYR A 47 -3.14 -1.69 3.98
CA TYR A 47 -3.47 -3.02 4.48
C TYR A 47 -2.57 -3.44 5.64
N LEU A 48 -1.30 -3.01 5.63
CA LEU A 48 -0.40 -3.20 6.77
C LEU A 48 -0.95 -2.54 8.04
N ASN A 49 -1.54 -1.35 7.92
CA ASN A 49 -2.20 -0.70 9.05
C ASN A 49 -3.43 -1.50 9.52
N GLU A 50 -4.27 -1.96 8.59
CA GLU A 50 -5.51 -2.69 8.90
C GLU A 50 -5.24 -4.04 9.58
N LYS A 51 -4.26 -4.80 9.12
CA LYS A 51 -4.05 -6.19 9.55
C LYS A 51 -2.91 -6.39 10.54
N TYR A 52 -1.86 -5.59 10.43
CA TYR A 52 -0.62 -5.80 11.18
C TYR A 52 -0.36 -4.69 12.20
N ASN A 53 -1.33 -3.79 12.41
CA ASN A 53 -1.26 -2.69 13.37
C ASN A 53 -0.06 -1.76 13.13
N PHE A 54 0.25 -1.52 11.86
CA PHE A 54 1.24 -0.51 11.48
C PHE A 54 0.64 0.90 11.52
N ASP A 55 1.51 1.90 11.58
CA ASP A 55 1.17 3.33 11.48
C ASP A 55 1.87 3.96 10.26
N VAL A 56 1.49 3.50 9.07
CA VAL A 56 1.96 4.08 7.80
C VAL A 56 1.04 5.23 7.39
N LYS A 57 1.60 6.38 7.02
CA LYS A 57 0.85 7.47 6.39
C LYS A 57 1.24 7.60 4.92
N VAL A 58 0.27 7.44 4.03
CA VAL A 58 0.50 7.54 2.59
C VAL A 58 0.01 8.89 2.07
N ILE A 59 0.89 9.62 1.39
CA ILE A 59 0.54 10.82 0.61
C ILE A 59 0.49 10.39 -0.85
N ALA A 60 -0.73 10.27 -1.39
CA ALA A 60 -0.95 9.82 -2.76
C ALA A 60 -1.17 11.02 -3.69
N VAL A 61 -0.27 11.20 -4.66
CA VAL A 61 -0.37 12.27 -5.66
C VAL A 61 -0.80 11.68 -7.00
N VAL A 62 -1.87 12.23 -7.55
CA VAL A 62 -2.37 11.87 -8.89
C VAL A 62 -2.38 13.11 -9.78
N ARG A 63 -2.28 12.91 -11.09
CA ARG A 63 -2.57 13.96 -12.06
C ARG A 63 -4.08 14.03 -12.24
N LYS A 64 -4.65 15.22 -12.08
CA LYS A 64 -6.01 15.51 -12.52
C LYS A 64 -5.93 16.06 -13.94
N TYR A 65 -6.30 15.24 -14.92
CA TYR A 65 -6.68 15.78 -16.22
C TYR A 65 -8.16 16.16 -16.08
N GLN A 66 -8.45 17.46 -16.14
CA GLN A 66 -9.83 17.92 -16.32
C GLN A 66 -10.33 17.52 -17.70
#